data_AF-J4HYE7-F1
#
_entry.id   AF-J4HYE7-F1
#
_cell.length_a   1.000
_cell.length_b   1.000
_cell.length_c   1.000
_cell.angle_alpha   90.00
_cell.angle_beta   90.00
_cell.angle_gamma   90.00
#
_symmetry.space_group_name_H-M   'P 1'
#
loop_
_entity.id
_entity.type
_entity.pdbx_description
1 polymer ?
#
loop_
_entity_poly.entity_id
_entity_poly.type
_entity_poly.pdbx_seq_one_letter_code
_entity_poly.pdbx_strand_id
1 'polypeptide(L)'
;MSGPSRLVLGAQHTLKDIENIFSGGVWPKLASWSPEDSLPLLLSDLPTNGQYKSIFPQVSARMMPISHGNRDASETYESVAYFIRHDSTAREFLFFGDVEPDSVSSKPQNGSVWRAAAEKIPHVLDTVFIECSWPSGRNDDQLYGHLSPEHLSIELTTLATEVIKFRTRTETKSDFGSDDEATRSRKRQRRESISPVSLRGALSGLRVFVIHCKDDLQNKQDGLIRQTIAAEVRSLVEAQDLGLEVIAVEPGIRICMCTSHISSI
;
A
#
# COMPACT_ATOMS: atom_id res chain seq x y z
N MET A 1 24.08 16.32 -23.53
CA MET A 1 24.00 15.19 -22.58
C MET A 1 23.96 13.92 -23.42
N SER A 2 24.96 13.04 -23.32
CA SER A 2 25.00 11.78 -24.09
C SER A 2 24.64 10.62 -23.17
N GLY A 3 23.58 9.89 -23.51
CA GLY A 3 23.10 8.71 -22.79
C GLY A 3 21.72 8.30 -23.30
N PRO A 4 21.32 7.03 -23.12
CA PRO A 4 19.98 6.57 -23.51
C PRO A 4 18.90 7.28 -22.66
N SER A 5 17.73 7.52 -23.25
CA SER A 5 16.57 8.01 -22.52
C SER A 5 16.19 7.07 -21.38
N ARG A 6 15.81 7.64 -20.24
CA ARG A 6 15.29 6.90 -19.09
C ARG A 6 13.78 6.89 -19.15
N LEU A 7 13.19 5.71 -19.03
CA LEU A 7 11.74 5.56 -18.97
C LEU A 7 11.23 6.04 -17.60
N VAL A 8 10.21 6.89 -17.61
CA VAL A 8 9.49 7.40 -16.44
C VAL A 8 8.05 6.93 -16.55
N LEU A 9 7.64 6.08 -15.62
CA LEU A 9 6.31 5.47 -15.56
C LEU A 9 5.51 6.08 -14.42
N GLY A 10 4.21 6.28 -14.62
CA GLY A 10 3.32 6.79 -13.58
C GLY A 10 1.91 7.04 -14.06
N ALA A 11 1.08 7.59 -13.17
CA ALA A 11 -0.25 8.06 -13.53
C ALA A 11 -0.16 9.23 -14.51
N GLN A 12 -1.13 9.30 -15.42
CA GLN A 12 -1.11 10.31 -16.49
C GLN A 12 -1.10 11.74 -15.94
N HIS A 13 -1.83 12.02 -14.86
CA HIS A 13 -1.82 13.34 -14.24
C HIS A 13 -0.42 13.69 -13.70
N THR A 14 0.24 12.76 -13.00
CA THR A 14 1.59 12.95 -12.46
C THR A 14 2.61 13.19 -13.58
N LEU A 15 2.52 12.44 -14.66
CA LEU A 15 3.43 12.58 -15.81
C LEU A 15 3.24 13.92 -16.54
N LYS A 16 2.01 14.45 -16.60
CA LYS A 16 1.76 15.81 -17.11
C LYS A 16 2.39 16.88 -16.23
N ASP A 17 2.34 16.73 -14.91
CA ASP A 17 3.02 17.65 -14.00
C ASP A 17 4.55 17.58 -14.16
N ILE A 18 5.09 16.37 -14.35
CA ILE A 18 6.51 16.17 -14.68
C ILE A 18 6.88 16.86 -16.01
N GLU A 19 6.08 16.69 -17.06
CA GLU A 19 6.27 17.39 -18.33
C GLU A 19 6.26 18.92 -18.15
N ASN A 20 5.34 19.44 -17.35
CA ASN A 20 5.25 20.87 -17.05
C ASN A 20 6.50 21.39 -16.32
N ILE A 21 7.06 20.61 -15.38
CA ILE A 21 8.33 20.94 -14.70
C ILE A 21 9.48 20.99 -15.72
N PHE A 22 9.57 19.98 -16.60
CA PHE A 22 10.60 19.86 -17.63
C PHE A 22 10.18 20.47 -18.97
N SER A 23 9.50 21.61 -18.94
CA SER A 23 9.01 22.34 -20.13
C SER A 23 10.01 23.37 -20.66
N GLY A 24 11.09 23.65 -19.94
CA GLY A 24 11.96 24.81 -20.15
C GLY A 24 11.61 26.02 -19.28
N GLY A 25 10.51 25.96 -18.52
CA GLY A 25 10.09 27.00 -17.57
C GLY A 25 10.77 26.86 -16.20
N VAL A 26 10.32 25.90 -15.40
CA VAL A 26 10.89 25.61 -14.06
C VAL A 26 12.25 24.94 -14.19
N TRP A 27 12.36 23.99 -15.12
CA TRP A 27 13.57 23.23 -15.41
C TRP A 27 13.78 23.11 -16.92
N PRO A 28 15.01 22.88 -17.42
CA PRO A 28 15.26 22.63 -18.84
C PRO A 28 14.32 21.59 -19.47
N LYS A 29 14.11 21.71 -20.78
CA LYS A 29 13.28 20.76 -21.52
C LYS A 29 13.97 19.40 -21.60
N LEU A 30 13.54 18.46 -20.76
CA LEU A 30 14.20 17.15 -20.60
C LEU A 30 13.23 15.96 -20.72
N ALA A 31 11.92 16.19 -20.75
CA ALA A 31 10.90 15.14 -20.82
C ALA A 31 10.13 15.18 -22.14
N SER A 32 9.82 14.01 -22.70
CA SER A 32 8.92 13.85 -23.83
C SER A 32 8.12 12.55 -23.73
N TRP A 33 6.94 12.56 -24.33
CA TRP A 33 6.12 11.37 -24.60
C TRP A 33 6.55 10.62 -25.87
N SER A 34 7.34 11.26 -26.74
CA SER A 34 7.81 10.68 -27.99
C SER A 34 9.27 10.23 -27.87
N PRO A 35 9.59 8.97 -28.22
CA PRO A 35 10.98 8.52 -28.30
C PRO A 35 11.77 9.24 -29.41
N GLU A 36 11.10 9.84 -30.39
CA GLU A 36 11.74 10.54 -31.52
C GLU A 36 12.44 11.83 -31.09
N ASP A 37 11.92 12.48 -30.04
CA ASP A 37 12.48 13.74 -29.53
C ASP A 37 13.87 13.56 -28.89
N SER A 38 14.28 12.31 -28.64
CA SER A 38 15.60 11.96 -28.11
C SER A 38 15.97 12.71 -26.82
N LEU A 39 14.96 13.03 -25.99
CA LEU A 39 15.15 13.71 -24.71
C LEU A 39 15.53 12.72 -23.60
N PRO A 40 16.21 13.18 -22.53
CA PRO A 40 16.69 12.29 -21.46
C PRO A 40 15.61 11.51 -20.71
N LEU A 41 14.38 12.02 -20.62
CA LEU A 41 13.27 11.37 -19.92
C LEU A 41 12.16 11.04 -20.93
N LEU A 42 11.84 9.75 -21.06
CA LEU A 42 10.72 9.26 -21.86
C LEU A 42 9.55 8.94 -20.93
N LEU A 43 8.45 9.69 -21.07
CA LEU A 43 7.24 9.52 -20.28
C LEU A 43 6.36 8.42 -20.89
N SER A 44 5.88 7.50 -20.06
CA SER A 44 4.93 6.47 -20.46
C SER A 44 3.91 6.24 -19.35
N ASP A 45 2.64 6.19 -19.72
CA ASP A 45 1.58 5.99 -18.75
C ASP A 45 1.55 4.55 -18.23
N LEU A 46 1.21 4.42 -16.94
CA LEU A 46 0.78 3.17 -16.36
C LEU A 46 -0.72 3.30 -16.04
N PRO A 47 -1.61 2.45 -16.58
CA PRO A 47 -3.04 2.62 -16.35
C PRO A 47 -3.45 2.21 -14.93
N THR A 48 -4.37 2.96 -14.33
CA THR A 48 -5.01 2.66 -13.03
C THR A 48 -6.13 1.62 -13.12
N ASN A 49 -6.20 0.87 -14.22
CA ASN A 49 -7.27 -0.10 -14.49
C ASN A 49 -7.10 -1.44 -13.73
N GLY A 50 -6.14 -1.51 -12.81
CA GLY A 50 -5.87 -2.70 -12.00
C GLY A 50 -5.18 -3.85 -12.73
N GLN A 51 -4.69 -3.65 -13.96
CA GLN A 51 -3.93 -4.66 -14.70
C GLN A 51 -2.42 -4.54 -14.42
N TYR A 52 -1.73 -5.68 -14.45
CA TYR A 52 -0.27 -5.69 -14.44
C TYR A 52 0.28 -5.31 -15.82
N LYS A 53 1.30 -4.48 -15.83
CA LYS A 53 2.11 -4.17 -17.02
C LYS A 53 3.58 -4.45 -16.73
N SER A 54 4.28 -4.99 -17.72
CA SER A 54 5.73 -5.17 -17.65
C SER A 54 6.40 -3.79 -17.60
N ILE A 55 7.19 -3.55 -16.58
CA ILE A 55 7.94 -2.29 -16.39
C ILE A 55 9.45 -2.47 -16.54
N PHE A 56 9.93 -3.70 -16.38
CA PHE A 56 11.32 -4.12 -16.57
C PHE A 56 11.34 -5.64 -16.82
N PRO A 57 12.39 -6.24 -17.43
CA PRO A 57 12.47 -7.69 -17.56
C PRO A 57 12.18 -8.43 -16.24
N GLN A 58 11.18 -9.33 -16.28
CA GLN A 58 10.66 -10.10 -15.14
C GLN A 58 10.04 -9.28 -14.00
N VAL A 59 9.76 -7.99 -14.23
CA VAL A 59 9.10 -7.14 -13.24
C VAL A 59 7.88 -6.48 -13.87
N SER A 60 6.73 -6.76 -13.27
CA SER A 60 5.46 -6.14 -13.63
C SER A 60 4.93 -5.29 -12.49
N ALA A 61 4.29 -4.18 -12.82
CA ALA A 61 3.60 -3.31 -11.86
C ALA A 61 2.10 -3.25 -12.14
N ARG A 62 1.30 -3.26 -11.08
CA ARG A 62 -0.13 -2.91 -11.11
C ARG A 62 -0.33 -1.68 -10.25
N MET A 63 -0.94 -0.65 -10.83
CA MET A 63 -1.23 0.60 -10.14
C MET A 63 -2.67 0.66 -9.68
N MET A 64 -2.89 1.18 -8.47
CA MET A 64 -4.21 1.45 -7.92
C MET A 64 -4.26 2.87 -7.35
N PRO A 65 -5.32 3.63 -7.61
CA PRO A 65 -5.43 5.00 -7.12
C PRO A 65 -5.67 5.01 -5.60
N ILE A 66 -5.10 6.01 -4.94
CA ILE A 66 -5.30 6.34 -3.53
C ILE A 66 -5.45 7.87 -3.41
N SER A 67 -5.97 8.34 -2.27
CA SER A 67 -6.16 9.77 -2.02
C SER A 67 -5.11 10.32 -1.06
N HIS A 68 -4.73 11.57 -1.27
CA HIS A 68 -3.66 12.26 -0.53
C HIS A 68 -4.10 13.66 -0.09
N GLY A 69 -5.29 13.77 0.51
CA GLY A 69 -5.84 15.03 1.00
C GLY A 69 -6.46 15.87 -0.10
N ASN A 70 -6.88 17.08 0.25
CA ASN A 70 -7.60 17.96 -0.67
C ASN A 70 -6.69 19.06 -1.24
N ARG A 71 -6.76 19.26 -2.56
CA ARG A 71 -6.14 20.40 -3.23
C ARG A 71 -6.94 21.67 -2.98
N ASP A 72 -8.27 21.56 -3.07
CA ASP A 72 -9.23 22.60 -2.74
C ASP A 72 -10.54 21.98 -2.23
N ALA A 73 -11.60 22.78 -2.10
CA ALA A 73 -12.90 22.31 -1.59
C ALA A 73 -13.59 21.25 -2.47
N SER A 74 -13.15 21.07 -3.72
CA SER A 74 -13.78 20.22 -4.73
C SER A 74 -12.85 19.17 -5.33
N GLU A 75 -11.54 19.34 -5.22
CA GLU A 75 -10.54 18.45 -5.82
C GLU A 75 -9.63 17.80 -4.75
N THR A 76 -9.51 16.47 -4.82
CA THR A 76 -8.61 15.65 -3.99
C THR A 76 -7.28 15.48 -4.72
N TYR A 77 -6.16 15.58 -4.01
CA TYR A 77 -4.88 15.12 -4.56
C TYR A 77 -4.93 13.61 -4.79
N GLU A 78 -4.65 13.21 -6.03
CA GLU A 78 -4.54 11.80 -6.39
C GLU A 78 -3.10 11.33 -6.17
N SER A 79 -2.98 10.15 -5.57
CA SER A 79 -1.72 9.42 -5.42
C SER A 79 -1.96 7.97 -5.87
N VAL A 80 -0.94 7.13 -5.77
CA VAL A 80 -0.99 5.75 -6.26
C VAL A 80 -0.29 4.77 -5.34
N ALA A 81 -0.87 3.58 -5.23
CA ALA A 81 -0.23 2.40 -4.66
C ALA A 81 0.15 1.42 -5.79
N TYR A 82 1.34 0.84 -5.68
CA TYR A 82 1.88 -0.09 -6.65
C TYR A 82 2.02 -1.49 -6.05
N PHE A 83 1.43 -2.48 -6.70
CA PHE A 83 1.85 -3.86 -6.53
C PHE A 83 3.01 -4.12 -7.50
N ILE A 84 4.20 -4.40 -6.97
CA ILE A 84 5.39 -4.70 -7.76
C ILE A 84 5.66 -6.20 -7.68
N ARG A 85 5.55 -6.88 -8.83
CA ARG A 85 5.62 -8.34 -8.94
C ARG A 85 6.88 -8.76 -9.68
N HIS A 86 7.56 -9.75 -9.12
CA HIS A 86 8.55 -10.54 -9.85
C HIS A 86 7.85 -11.67 -10.59
N ASP A 87 7.85 -11.62 -11.92
CA ASP A 87 6.97 -12.44 -12.75
C ASP A 87 7.30 -13.93 -12.68
N SER A 88 8.57 -14.30 -12.54
CA SER A 88 8.97 -15.71 -12.52
C SER A 88 8.65 -16.42 -11.20
N THR A 89 8.61 -15.70 -10.08
CA THR A 89 8.24 -16.28 -8.77
C THR A 89 6.81 -15.94 -8.34
N ALA A 90 6.13 -15.06 -9.09
CA ALA A 90 4.83 -14.46 -8.76
C ALA A 90 4.78 -13.73 -7.41
N ARG A 91 5.92 -13.54 -6.73
CA ARG A 91 6.02 -12.82 -5.46
C ARG A 91 5.95 -11.33 -5.71
N GLU A 92 5.34 -10.60 -4.77
CA GLU A 92 5.21 -9.17 -4.88
C GLU A 92 5.24 -8.46 -3.53
N PHE A 93 5.51 -7.15 -3.59
CA PHE A 93 5.33 -6.23 -2.48
C PHE A 93 4.40 -5.10 -2.90
N LEU A 94 3.76 -4.48 -1.90
CA LEU A 94 2.90 -3.32 -2.09
C LEU A 94 3.65 -2.07 -1.62
N PHE A 95 3.65 -1.05 -2.45
CA PHE A 95 4.33 0.22 -2.18
C PHE A 95 3.35 1.37 -2.36
N PHE A 96 3.02 2.05 -1.28
CA PHE A 96 2.18 3.24 -1.30
C PHE A 96 3.05 4.48 -1.59
N GLY A 97 2.53 5.38 -2.43
CA GLY A 97 2.90 6.79 -2.34
C GLY A 97 2.26 7.43 -1.11
N ASP A 98 2.34 8.75 -1.01
CA ASP A 98 1.68 9.51 0.06
C ASP A 98 0.18 9.23 0.05
N VAL A 99 -0.40 9.04 1.23
CA VAL A 99 -1.76 8.51 1.41
C VAL A 99 -2.42 9.10 2.65
N GLU A 100 -3.69 9.46 2.52
CA GLU A 100 -4.54 9.86 3.63
C GLU A 100 -5.40 8.67 4.11
N PRO A 101 -5.89 8.69 5.36
CA PRO A 101 -6.75 7.62 5.86
C PRO A 101 -8.16 7.69 5.24
N ASP A 102 -8.74 6.53 4.92
CA ASP A 102 -10.10 6.43 4.38
C ASP A 102 -11.15 6.98 5.37
N SER A 103 -10.85 7.02 6.67
CA SER A 103 -11.72 7.58 7.70
C SER A 103 -11.87 9.11 7.64
N VAL A 104 -10.93 9.80 6.98
CA VAL A 104 -10.90 11.27 6.85
C VAL A 104 -11.08 11.72 5.40
N SER A 105 -10.71 10.87 4.44
CA SER A 105 -10.74 11.22 3.02
C SER A 105 -12.14 11.59 2.51
N SER A 106 -12.21 12.61 1.67
CA SER A 106 -13.40 12.95 0.87
C SER A 106 -13.67 11.93 -0.24
N LYS A 107 -12.64 11.16 -0.64
CA LYS A 107 -12.67 10.17 -1.72
C LYS A 107 -11.95 8.88 -1.25
N PRO A 108 -12.51 8.13 -0.29
CA PRO A 108 -11.84 6.95 0.25
C PRO A 108 -11.56 5.90 -0.83
N GLN A 109 -10.32 5.41 -0.88
CA GLN A 109 -9.81 4.51 -1.92
C GLN A 109 -8.95 3.36 -1.37
N ASN A 110 -8.43 3.46 -0.15
CA ASN A 110 -7.49 2.49 0.43
C ASN A 110 -8.13 1.11 0.56
N GLY A 111 -9.41 1.03 0.93
CA GLY A 111 -10.16 -0.23 1.03
C GLY A 111 -10.21 -1.03 -0.28
N SER A 112 -10.03 -0.41 -1.45
CA SER A 112 -9.89 -1.13 -2.73
C SER A 112 -8.53 -1.80 -2.86
N VAL A 113 -7.47 -1.13 -2.43
CA VAL A 113 -6.10 -1.64 -2.39
C VAL A 113 -6.01 -2.79 -1.38
N TRP A 114 -6.60 -2.63 -0.19
CA TRP A 114 -6.63 -3.67 0.84
C TRP A 114 -7.35 -4.93 0.40
N ARG A 115 -8.49 -4.80 -0.29
CA ARG A 115 -9.16 -5.95 -0.90
C ARG A 115 -8.27 -6.69 -1.89
N ALA A 116 -7.55 -5.97 -2.75
CA ALA A 116 -6.63 -6.59 -3.71
C ALA A 116 -5.40 -7.24 -3.05
N ALA A 117 -4.92 -6.69 -1.93
CA ALA A 117 -3.81 -7.24 -1.15
C ALA A 117 -4.25 -8.47 -0.33
N ALA A 118 -5.45 -8.45 0.23
CA ALA A 118 -5.99 -9.50 1.09
C ALA A 118 -5.98 -10.89 0.42
N GLU A 119 -6.24 -10.95 -0.89
CA GLU A 119 -6.25 -12.19 -1.67
C GLU A 119 -4.86 -12.86 -1.77
N LYS A 120 -3.80 -12.11 -1.45
CA LYS A 120 -2.40 -12.47 -1.70
C LYS A 120 -1.60 -12.68 -0.42
N ILE A 121 -2.11 -12.22 0.71
CA ILE A 121 -1.44 -12.29 2.01
C ILE A 121 -1.67 -13.67 2.66
N PRO A 122 -0.62 -14.33 3.20
CA PRO A 122 0.79 -13.89 3.27
C PRO A 122 1.69 -14.48 2.15
N HIS A 123 1.17 -15.38 1.31
CA HIS A 123 2.02 -16.25 0.48
C HIS A 123 2.55 -15.60 -0.79
N VAL A 124 1.80 -14.67 -1.37
CA VAL A 124 2.17 -13.95 -2.59
C VAL A 124 2.74 -12.57 -2.23
N LEU A 125 2.12 -11.93 -1.23
CA LEU A 125 2.47 -10.61 -0.71
C LEU A 125 2.69 -10.70 0.81
N ASP A 126 3.90 -10.41 1.26
CA ASP A 126 4.27 -10.39 2.68
C ASP A 126 4.96 -9.08 3.10
N THR A 127 5.00 -8.09 2.21
CA THR A 127 5.75 -6.86 2.38
C THR A 127 4.93 -5.67 1.90
N VAL A 128 4.71 -4.70 2.78
CA VAL A 128 4.02 -3.43 2.50
C VAL A 128 4.92 -2.27 2.90
N PHE A 129 5.12 -1.31 2.01
CA PHE A 129 5.69 0.00 2.32
C PHE A 129 4.56 1.01 2.34
N ILE A 130 4.36 1.69 3.47
CA ILE A 130 3.31 2.69 3.64
C ILE A 130 3.77 3.81 4.55
N GLU A 131 3.32 5.01 4.26
CA GLU A 131 3.71 6.17 5.05
C GLU A 131 3.08 6.19 6.44
N CYS A 132 3.78 6.83 7.37
CA CYS A 132 3.20 7.40 8.57
C CYS A 132 4.00 8.65 8.89
N SER A 133 3.50 9.79 8.44
CA SER A 133 4.28 11.03 8.40
C SER A 133 4.52 11.64 9.76
N TRP A 134 3.61 11.47 10.72
CA TRP A 134 3.64 12.16 12.01
C TRP A 134 3.51 11.17 13.18
N PRO A 135 4.03 11.50 14.37
CA PRO A 135 3.73 10.77 15.59
C PRO A 135 2.28 10.99 16.03
N SER A 136 1.87 10.21 17.02
CA SER A 136 0.56 10.27 17.66
C SER A 136 0.18 11.67 18.19
N GLY A 137 -1.13 11.93 18.27
CA GLY A 137 -1.69 13.14 18.90
C GLY A 137 -1.81 14.37 17.99
N ARG A 138 -1.58 14.23 16.68
CA ARG A 138 -1.81 15.29 15.70
C ARG A 138 -3.26 15.25 15.21
N ASN A 139 -3.92 16.40 15.17
CA ASN A 139 -5.30 16.51 14.68
C ASN A 139 -5.40 16.26 13.16
N ASP A 140 -6.52 15.68 12.73
CA ASP A 140 -6.78 15.30 11.34
C ASP A 140 -6.60 16.47 10.34
N ASP A 141 -7.06 17.66 10.71
CA ASP A 141 -6.96 18.88 9.89
C ASP A 141 -5.52 19.38 9.70
N GLN A 142 -4.58 18.89 10.51
CA GLN A 142 -3.16 19.21 10.45
C GLN A 142 -2.31 18.10 9.85
N LEU A 143 -2.91 16.98 9.43
CA LEU A 143 -2.21 15.89 8.76
C LEU A 143 -1.91 16.23 7.30
N TYR A 144 -2.73 17.07 6.67
CA TYR A 144 -2.57 17.50 5.27
C TYR A 144 -2.40 16.31 4.30
N GLY A 145 -3.32 15.34 4.39
CA GLY A 145 -3.36 14.20 3.49
C GLY A 145 -2.44 13.04 3.88
N HIS A 146 -1.93 12.99 5.10
CA HIS A 146 -0.98 11.96 5.56
C HIS A 146 -1.51 11.12 6.73
N LEU A 147 -0.84 10.01 7.03
CA LEU A 147 -1.20 9.13 8.15
C LEU A 147 -0.51 9.52 9.48
N SER A 148 -1.23 9.27 10.58
CA SER A 148 -0.70 9.16 11.95
C SER A 148 -0.70 7.69 12.40
N PRO A 149 -0.11 7.33 13.57
CA PRO A 149 -0.08 5.95 14.03
C PRO A 149 -1.47 5.35 14.26
N GLU A 150 -2.41 6.16 14.77
CA GLU A 150 -3.80 5.74 14.98
C GLU A 150 -4.47 5.40 13.64
N HIS A 151 -4.26 6.26 12.65
CA HIS A 151 -4.79 6.08 11.31
C HIS A 151 -4.20 4.85 10.61
N LEU A 152 -2.88 4.69 10.63
CA LEU A 152 -2.24 3.51 10.05
C LEU A 152 -2.68 2.22 10.75
N SER A 153 -2.86 2.25 12.07
CA SER A 153 -3.44 1.14 12.83
C SER A 153 -4.85 0.78 12.33
N ILE A 154 -5.72 1.76 12.08
CA ILE A 154 -7.08 1.54 11.55
C ILE A 154 -7.04 0.94 10.12
N GLU A 155 -6.16 1.44 9.27
CA GLU A 155 -5.96 0.90 7.91
C GLU A 155 -5.47 -0.56 7.96
N LEU A 156 -4.55 -0.90 8.86
CA LEU A 156 -4.07 -2.27 9.06
C LEU A 156 -5.15 -3.20 9.63
N THR A 157 -6.03 -2.69 10.50
CA THR A 157 -7.20 -3.44 11.00
C THR A 157 -8.23 -3.65 9.88
N THR A 158 -8.36 -2.70 8.96
CA THR A 158 -9.17 -2.84 7.75
C THR A 158 -8.60 -3.93 6.85
N LEU A 159 -7.27 -3.94 6.62
CA LEU A 159 -6.59 -5.01 5.88
C LEU A 159 -6.79 -6.38 6.54
N ALA A 160 -6.62 -6.49 7.86
CA ALA A 160 -6.85 -7.72 8.61
C ALA A 160 -8.29 -8.23 8.41
N THR A 161 -9.26 -7.33 8.46
CA THR A 161 -10.66 -7.63 8.21
C THR A 161 -10.89 -8.16 6.78
N GLU A 162 -10.29 -7.54 5.77
CA GLU A 162 -10.40 -8.01 4.38
C GLU A 162 -9.73 -9.36 4.16
N VAL A 163 -8.60 -9.64 4.82
CA VAL A 163 -7.94 -10.96 4.80
C VAL A 163 -8.86 -12.04 5.38
N ILE A 164 -9.47 -11.81 6.54
CA ILE A 164 -10.41 -12.79 7.13
C ILE A 164 -11.63 -12.98 6.23
N LYS A 165 -12.24 -11.88 5.74
CA LYS A 165 -13.36 -11.96 4.79
C LYS A 165 -13.00 -12.79 3.55
N PHE A 166 -11.79 -12.64 3.01
CA PHE A 166 -11.33 -13.44 1.87
C PHE A 166 -11.23 -14.92 2.23
N ARG A 167 -10.52 -15.26 3.32
CA ARG A 167 -10.34 -16.65 3.79
C ARG A 167 -11.67 -17.36 4.05
N THR A 168 -12.61 -16.72 4.75
CA THR A 168 -13.94 -17.30 5.01
C THR A 168 -14.74 -17.53 3.72
N ARG A 169 -14.66 -16.61 2.74
CA ARG A 169 -15.31 -16.78 1.43
C ARG A 169 -14.71 -17.91 0.61
N THR A 170 -13.41 -18.19 0.77
CA THR A 170 -12.76 -19.30 0.08
C THR A 170 -13.08 -20.65 0.71
N GLU A 171 -13.11 -20.73 2.04
CA GLU A 171 -13.46 -21.94 2.79
C GLU A 171 -14.91 -22.37 2.56
N THR A 172 -15.85 -21.41 2.59
CA THR A 172 -17.26 -21.70 2.29
C THR A 172 -17.48 -22.18 0.85
N LYS A 173 -16.67 -21.75 -0.12
CA LYS A 173 -16.77 -22.24 -1.50
C LYS A 173 -16.21 -23.65 -1.68
N SER A 174 -15.22 -24.06 -0.90
CA SER A 174 -14.71 -25.44 -0.95
C SER A 174 -15.68 -26.46 -0.37
N ASP A 175 -16.46 -26.11 0.66
CA ASP A 175 -17.42 -27.03 1.31
C ASP A 175 -18.67 -27.33 0.47
N PHE A 176 -19.06 -26.46 -0.48
CA PHE A 176 -20.20 -26.70 -1.38
C PHE A 176 -19.79 -27.37 -2.71
N GLY A 177 -18.52 -27.76 -2.87
CA GLY A 177 -17.97 -28.37 -4.09
C GLY A 177 -17.97 -29.90 -4.13
N SER A 178 -18.39 -30.58 -3.06
CA SER A 178 -18.52 -32.03 -3.01
C SER A 178 -19.94 -32.45 -2.63
N ASP A 179 -20.54 -33.24 -3.53
CA ASP A 179 -21.73 -34.08 -3.39
C ASP A 179 -23.12 -33.44 -3.59
N ASP A 180 -23.65 -33.77 -4.77
CA ASP A 180 -24.96 -34.33 -5.06
C ASP A 180 -26.28 -33.63 -4.68
N GLU A 181 -27.10 -33.63 -5.72
CA GLU A 181 -28.53 -33.38 -5.79
C GLU A 181 -29.33 -34.14 -4.72
N ALA A 182 -29.71 -33.47 -3.63
CA ALA A 182 -31.06 -33.53 -3.01
C ALA A 182 -31.08 -32.93 -1.59
N THR A 183 -31.49 -31.66 -1.46
CA THR A 183 -32.57 -31.25 -0.51
C THR A 183 -32.76 -29.73 -0.56
N ARG A 184 -33.51 -29.29 -1.57
CA ARG A 184 -34.26 -28.03 -1.45
C ARG A 184 -35.40 -28.27 -0.45
N SER A 185 -35.24 -27.81 0.79
CA SER A 185 -36.30 -27.20 1.63
C SER A 185 -35.91 -27.22 3.11
N ARG A 186 -36.07 -26.06 3.76
CA ARG A 186 -36.06 -25.80 5.22
C ARG A 186 -34.72 -25.49 5.89
N LYS A 187 -34.20 -24.27 5.70
CA LYS A 187 -33.75 -23.43 6.83
C LYS A 187 -33.67 -21.95 6.49
N ARG A 188 -34.84 -21.38 6.17
CA ARG A 188 -35.09 -19.96 6.42
C ARG A 188 -35.05 -19.82 7.95
N GLN A 189 -34.27 -18.85 8.46
CA GLN A 189 -34.11 -18.48 9.89
C GLN A 189 -32.83 -18.99 10.59
N ARG A 190 -31.70 -18.37 10.25
CA ARG A 190 -30.67 -18.02 11.23
C ARG A 190 -30.18 -16.62 10.87
N ARG A 191 -30.75 -15.59 11.52
CA ARG A 191 -30.08 -14.29 11.63
C ARG A 191 -28.80 -14.61 12.38
N GLU A 192 -27.68 -14.69 11.66
CA GLU A 192 -26.37 -14.81 12.28
C GLU A 192 -26.13 -13.54 13.08
N SER A 193 -26.26 -13.65 14.39
CA SER A 193 -25.58 -12.77 15.32
C SER A 193 -24.09 -12.95 15.04
N ILE A 194 -23.50 -12.05 14.26
CA ILE A 194 -22.07 -12.03 13.97
C ILE A 194 -21.38 -11.84 15.32
N SER A 195 -20.83 -12.92 15.87
CA SER A 195 -19.80 -12.81 16.89
C SER A 195 -18.69 -11.94 16.32
N PRO A 196 -18.08 -11.02 17.10
CA PRO A 196 -16.98 -10.22 16.59
C PRO A 196 -15.94 -11.16 15.97
N VAL A 197 -15.73 -11.01 14.65
CA VAL A 197 -14.78 -11.84 13.91
C VAL A 197 -13.42 -11.60 14.54
N SER A 198 -12.80 -12.66 15.06
CA SER A 198 -11.47 -12.54 15.67
C SER A 198 -10.47 -12.17 14.58
N LEU A 199 -9.75 -11.06 14.79
CA LEU A 199 -8.67 -10.61 13.91
C LEU A 199 -7.29 -11.11 14.37
N ARG A 200 -7.25 -11.94 15.43
CA ARG A 200 -6.02 -12.47 16.01
C ARG A 200 -5.18 -13.15 14.94
N GLY A 201 -3.94 -12.66 14.76
CA GLY A 201 -2.98 -13.20 13.82
C GLY A 201 -3.40 -13.13 12.36
N ALA A 202 -4.43 -12.35 12.00
CA ALA A 202 -4.94 -12.26 10.63
C ALA A 202 -3.84 -11.91 9.62
N LEU A 203 -2.88 -11.08 10.05
CA LEU A 203 -1.75 -10.58 9.26
C LEU A 203 -0.42 -11.25 9.63
N SER A 204 -0.45 -12.44 10.23
CA SER A 204 0.76 -13.21 10.53
C SER A 204 1.63 -13.41 9.29
N GLY A 205 2.92 -13.07 9.42
CA GLY A 205 3.91 -13.12 8.34
C GLY A 205 3.99 -11.87 7.47
N LEU A 206 3.13 -10.87 7.66
CA LEU A 206 3.21 -9.59 6.97
C LEU A 206 4.23 -8.66 7.65
N ARG A 207 5.10 -8.04 6.85
CA ARG A 207 6.02 -6.98 7.29
C ARG A 207 5.57 -5.64 6.71
N VAL A 208 5.40 -4.66 7.59
CA VAL A 208 5.02 -3.29 7.25
C VAL A 208 6.20 -2.37 7.51
N PHE A 209 6.74 -1.83 6.43
CA PHE A 209 7.84 -0.87 6.43
C PHE A 209 7.26 0.54 6.44
N VAL A 210 7.42 1.22 7.57
CA VAL A 210 6.97 2.61 7.75
C VAL A 210 7.95 3.53 7.04
N ILE A 211 7.45 4.27 6.04
CA ILE A 211 8.21 5.22 5.23
C ILE A 211 7.69 6.66 5.43
N HIS A 212 8.37 7.62 4.80
CA HIS A 212 7.92 9.02 4.68
C HIS A 212 7.63 9.71 6.04
N CYS A 213 8.38 9.39 7.09
CA CYS A 213 8.32 10.11 8.36
C CYS A 213 8.85 11.54 8.18
N LYS A 214 8.03 12.55 8.49
CA LYS A 214 8.44 13.95 8.42
C LYS A 214 9.30 14.32 9.63
N ASP A 215 10.21 15.26 9.41
CA ASP A 215 11.10 15.72 10.48
C ASP A 215 10.32 16.46 11.57
N ASP A 216 10.81 16.32 12.81
CA ASP A 216 10.32 17.12 13.92
C ASP A 216 10.96 18.51 13.89
N LEU A 217 10.38 19.40 13.10
CA LEU A 217 10.83 20.79 12.99
C LEU A 217 10.76 21.57 14.31
N GLN A 218 10.03 21.07 15.31
CA GLN A 218 9.86 21.73 16.61
C GLN A 218 10.71 21.12 17.72
N ASN A 219 11.50 20.07 17.42
CA ASN A 219 12.33 19.32 18.39
C ASN A 219 11.56 18.95 19.67
N LYS A 220 10.31 18.52 19.52
CA LYS A 220 9.44 18.07 20.61
C LYS A 220 9.71 16.62 21.03
N GLN A 221 10.30 15.83 20.14
CA GLN A 221 10.54 14.41 20.34
C GLN A 221 12.03 14.16 20.60
N ASP A 222 12.30 13.34 21.63
CA ASP A 222 13.63 12.80 21.87
C ASP A 222 13.88 11.59 20.96
N GLY A 223 15.04 11.55 20.31
CA GLY A 223 15.45 10.42 19.45
C GLY A 223 15.07 10.57 17.98
N LEU A 224 15.04 9.44 17.27
CA LEU A 224 14.80 9.40 15.82
C LEU A 224 13.31 9.25 15.55
N ILE A 225 12.68 10.28 14.97
CA ILE A 225 11.22 10.33 14.74
C ILE A 225 10.63 9.07 14.08
N ARG A 226 11.34 8.49 13.10
CA ARG A 226 10.96 7.23 12.44
C ARG A 226 10.83 6.04 13.40
N GLN A 227 11.68 5.98 14.42
CA GLN A 227 11.66 4.92 15.43
C GLN A 227 10.50 5.13 16.39
N THR A 228 10.24 6.38 16.80
CA THR A 228 9.08 6.75 17.62
C THR A 228 7.78 6.37 16.92
N ILE A 229 7.59 6.81 15.67
CA ILE A 229 6.39 6.52 14.88
C ILE A 229 6.20 5.01 14.72
N ALA A 230 7.25 4.28 14.32
CA ALA A 230 7.14 2.83 14.17
C ALA A 230 6.85 2.12 15.50
N ALA A 231 7.36 2.62 16.63
CA ALA A 231 7.06 2.07 17.95
C ALA A 231 5.60 2.33 18.38
N GLU A 232 5.07 3.52 18.11
CA GLU A 232 3.66 3.86 18.36
C GLU A 232 2.73 2.97 17.52
N VAL A 233 2.99 2.85 16.22
CA VAL A 233 2.24 1.94 15.33
C VAL A 233 2.33 0.51 15.84
N ARG A 234 3.53 0.04 16.22
CA ARG A 234 3.74 -1.32 16.76
C ARG A 234 2.90 -1.58 17.99
N SER A 235 2.92 -0.67 18.97
CA SER A 235 2.12 -0.76 20.19
C SER A 235 0.62 -0.90 19.89
N LEU A 236 0.10 -0.10 18.94
CA LEU A 236 -1.31 -0.12 18.55
C LEU A 236 -1.73 -1.44 17.87
N VAL A 237 -0.89 -1.98 16.98
CA VAL A 237 -1.21 -3.23 16.27
C VAL A 237 -1.00 -4.47 17.14
N GLU A 238 -0.05 -4.43 18.09
CA GLU A 238 0.15 -5.49 19.09
C GLU A 238 -1.02 -5.57 20.07
N ALA A 239 -1.57 -4.42 20.51
CA ALA A 239 -2.76 -4.37 21.34
C ALA A 239 -4.00 -4.99 20.65
N GLN A 240 -4.03 -4.97 19.32
CA GLN A 240 -5.07 -5.60 18.49
C GLN A 240 -4.71 -7.03 18.05
N ASP A 241 -3.50 -7.47 18.37
CA ASP A 241 -3.00 -8.82 18.12
C ASP A 241 -3.11 -9.25 16.63
N LEU A 242 -2.81 -8.32 15.72
CA LEU A 242 -2.96 -8.56 14.27
C LEU A 242 -1.90 -9.53 13.71
N GLY A 243 -0.77 -9.68 14.39
CA GLY A 243 0.31 -10.62 14.04
C GLY A 243 1.32 -10.14 12.99
N LEU A 244 1.26 -8.88 12.57
CA LEU A 244 2.21 -8.29 11.62
C LEU A 244 3.47 -7.73 12.32
N GLU A 245 4.57 -7.59 11.58
CA GLU A 245 5.78 -6.91 12.02
C GLU A 245 5.81 -5.47 11.50
N VAL A 246 6.07 -4.50 12.38
CA VAL A 246 6.24 -3.08 12.01
C VAL A 246 7.72 -2.70 12.07
N ILE A 247 8.25 -2.15 10.97
CA ILE A 247 9.67 -1.85 10.78
C ILE A 247 9.85 -0.38 10.41
N ALA A 248 10.71 0.34 11.13
CA ALA A 248 11.13 1.68 10.75
C ALA A 248 12.16 1.60 9.61
N VAL A 249 11.93 2.32 8.50
CA VAL A 249 12.90 2.37 7.38
C VAL A 249 13.94 3.46 7.63
N GLU A 250 15.22 3.12 7.43
CA GLU A 250 16.31 4.10 7.47
C GLU A 250 16.89 4.33 6.06
N PRO A 251 17.29 5.57 5.71
CA PRO A 251 17.99 5.81 4.45
C PRO A 251 19.27 4.97 4.33
N GLY A 252 19.46 4.37 3.16
CA GLY A 252 20.66 3.57 2.86
C GLY A 252 20.58 2.09 3.27
N ILE A 253 19.47 1.63 3.88
CA ILE A 253 19.31 0.20 4.20
C ILE A 253 19.08 -0.64 2.95
N ARG A 254 19.55 -1.88 2.99
CA ARG A 254 19.21 -2.92 2.02
C ARG A 254 18.33 -3.96 2.70
N ILE A 255 17.07 -4.04 2.29
CA ILE A 255 16.13 -5.04 2.78
C ILE A 255 16.38 -6.35 2.04
N CYS A 256 16.75 -7.39 2.78
CA CYS A 256 16.90 -8.75 2.27
C CYS A 256 15.90 -9.67 2.98
N MET A 257 15.57 -10.81 2.38
CA MET A 257 14.92 -11.87 3.14
C MET A 257 15.94 -12.42 4.14
N CYS A 258 15.61 -12.42 5.43
CA CYS A 258 16.35 -13.23 6.40
C CYS A 258 16.10 -14.69 6.05
N THR A 259 17.07 -15.35 5.42
CA THR A 259 17.11 -16.81 5.45
C THR A 259 17.52 -17.19 6.87
N SER A 260 16.54 -17.47 7.72
CA SER A 260 16.79 -18.21 8.96
C SER A 260 17.32 -19.58 8.56
N HIS A 261 18.63 -19.69 8.37
CA HIS A 261 19.30 -20.98 8.30
C HIS A 261 19.16 -21.61 9.68
N ILE A 262 18.16 -22.48 9.82
CA ILE A 262 18.21 -23.54 10.82
C ILE A 262 19.42 -24.41 10.43
N SER A 263 20.56 -24.09 11.01
CA SER A 263 21.73 -24.96 11.00
C SER A 263 21.48 -25.98 12.10
N SER A 264 20.76 -27.05 11.78
CA SER A 264 20.76 -28.26 12.60
C SER A 264 21.89 -29.16 12.09
N ILE A 265 22.96 -29.25 12.88
CA ILE A 265 23.79 -30.45 12.98
C ILE A 265 23.53 -31.02 14.38
#